data_AF-A0A0D9NQS5-F1
#
_entry.id   AF-A0A0D9NQS5-F1
#
_cell.length_a   1.000
_cell.length_b   1.000
_cell.length_c   1.000
_cell.angle_alpha   90.00
_cell.angle_beta   90.00
_cell.angle_gamma   90.00
#
_symmetry.space_group_name_H-M   'P 1'
#
loop_
_entity.id
_entity.type
_entity.pdbx_description
1 polymer ?
#
loop_
_entity_poly.entity_id
_entity_poly.type
_entity_poly.pdbx_seq_one_letter_code
_entity_poly.pdbx_strand_id
1 'polypeptide(L)'
;MAPDEVLLHGWTAVPVDAGQLFDGKTYKNTPTPLKVDCIEFPSDDPIVVKAQEYAKDKLPPETFNHSMRVYYYATAIIRQQFPEHVKSFSPSTLALTALLHDIGTAEENMSATRMSFEFYGGFKARGVLQDFGSTQDQADAVCEAIIRHQDLGTDGNITFLGQVIQLATIYDNVSDHPYLPDIKDLVHTVTREDVIDAFPRKGWLGCFAKTVQKEVGLKPWSHTTHIPDFDDKILGNALMKPYE
;
A
#
# COMPACT_ATOMS: atom_id res chain seq x y z
N MET A 1 19.58 4.66 -14.72
CA MET A 1 19.55 4.21 -13.32
C MET A 1 20.88 3.58 -13.00
N ALA A 2 21.52 3.99 -11.92
CA ALA A 2 22.66 3.24 -11.38
C ALA A 2 22.14 1.87 -10.86
N PRO A 3 22.93 0.78 -10.92
CA PRO A 3 22.52 -0.53 -10.38
C PRO A 3 22.03 -0.47 -8.92
N ASP A 4 22.56 0.47 -8.14
CA ASP A 4 22.16 0.69 -6.76
C ASP A 4 20.73 1.22 -6.64
N GLU A 5 20.27 2.09 -7.55
CA GLU A 5 18.92 2.66 -7.56
C GLU A 5 17.85 1.59 -7.87
N VAL A 6 18.17 0.61 -8.73
CA VAL A 6 17.27 -0.49 -9.10
C VAL A 6 16.84 -1.27 -7.87
N LEU A 7 17.80 -1.68 -7.03
CA LEU A 7 17.49 -2.41 -5.80
C LEU A 7 16.91 -1.48 -4.73
N LEU A 8 17.42 -0.25 -4.63
CA LEU A 8 17.01 0.75 -3.65
C LEU A 8 15.52 1.09 -3.74
N HIS A 9 15.02 1.30 -4.96
CA HIS A 9 13.64 1.72 -5.20
C HIS A 9 12.69 0.55 -5.53
N GLY A 10 13.17 -0.69 -5.43
CA GLY A 10 12.33 -1.88 -5.54
C GLY A 10 12.00 -2.31 -6.96
N TRP A 11 12.79 -1.89 -7.96
CA TRP A 11 12.66 -2.31 -9.36
C TRP A 11 13.03 -3.79 -9.61
N THR A 12 13.18 -4.59 -8.55
CA THR A 12 13.30 -6.05 -8.72
C THR A 12 11.99 -6.60 -9.26
N ALA A 13 12.05 -7.25 -10.42
CA ALA A 13 10.90 -7.91 -11.00
C ALA A 13 10.52 -9.15 -10.18
N VAL A 14 9.27 -9.22 -9.77
CA VAL A 14 8.67 -10.36 -9.07
C VAL A 14 7.33 -10.73 -9.74
N PRO A 15 6.87 -11.99 -9.67
CA PRO A 15 5.57 -12.37 -10.21
C PRO A 15 4.44 -11.51 -9.64
N VAL A 16 3.50 -11.08 -10.49
CA VAL A 16 2.28 -10.38 -10.03
C VAL A 16 1.34 -11.32 -9.25
N ASP A 17 1.37 -12.61 -9.59
CA ASP A 17 0.69 -13.65 -8.83
C ASP A 17 1.39 -13.83 -7.48
N ALA A 18 0.78 -13.26 -6.45
CA ALA A 18 1.30 -13.36 -5.09
C ALA A 18 1.48 -14.83 -4.65
N GLY A 19 0.66 -15.77 -5.11
CA GLY A 19 0.78 -17.18 -4.75
C GLY A 19 2.12 -17.80 -5.19
N GLN A 20 2.68 -17.35 -6.32
CA GLN A 20 3.99 -17.78 -6.80
C GLN A 20 5.14 -17.29 -5.93
N LEU A 21 4.97 -16.18 -5.20
CA LEU A 21 5.99 -15.69 -4.27
C LEU A 21 6.14 -16.60 -3.06
N PHE A 22 5.06 -17.26 -2.65
CA PHE A 22 5.01 -18.07 -1.43
C PHE A 22 4.98 -19.58 -1.71
N ASP A 23 5.27 -19.99 -2.94
CA ASP A 23 5.22 -21.40 -3.39
C ASP A 23 3.87 -22.08 -3.04
N GLY A 24 2.76 -21.32 -3.19
CA GLY A 24 1.40 -21.78 -2.86
C GLY A 24 1.09 -21.88 -1.36
N LYS A 25 2.01 -21.48 -0.48
CA LYS A 25 1.78 -21.37 0.98
C LYS A 25 1.30 -19.97 1.33
N THR A 26 0.84 -19.79 2.57
CA THR A 26 0.48 -18.47 3.10
C THR A 26 1.71 -17.58 3.35
N TYR A 27 2.81 -18.17 3.82
CA TYR A 27 4.04 -17.45 4.16
C TYR A 27 5.28 -18.32 3.87
N LYS A 28 6.42 -17.66 3.61
CA LYS A 28 7.74 -18.33 3.46
C LYS A 28 8.32 -18.69 4.83
N ASN A 29 8.22 -17.76 5.77
CA ASN A 29 8.70 -17.89 7.14
C ASN A 29 7.53 -17.62 8.10
N THR A 30 7.40 -18.43 9.15
CA THR A 30 6.36 -18.23 10.16
C THR A 30 6.44 -16.83 10.76
N PRO A 31 5.38 -15.99 10.65
CA PRO A 31 5.42 -14.65 11.18
C PRO A 31 5.58 -14.65 12.70
N THR A 32 6.41 -13.74 13.22
CA THR A 32 6.64 -13.55 14.66
C THR A 32 6.21 -12.16 15.08
N PRO A 33 5.94 -11.91 16.39
CA PRO A 33 5.65 -10.57 16.87
C PRO A 33 6.74 -9.57 16.49
N LEU A 34 6.33 -8.50 15.82
CA LEU A 34 7.16 -7.34 15.48
C LEU A 34 6.33 -6.08 15.75
N LYS A 35 6.69 -5.34 16.78
CA LYS A 35 5.97 -4.14 17.22
C LYS A 35 6.40 -2.89 16.43
N VAL A 36 5.57 -1.86 16.48
CA VAL A 36 5.80 -0.55 15.89
C VAL A 36 7.11 0.07 16.41
N ASP A 37 7.41 -0.07 17.70
CA ASP A 37 8.66 0.44 18.30
C ASP A 37 9.94 -0.22 17.77
N CYS A 38 9.82 -1.41 17.16
CA CYS A 38 10.91 -2.13 16.51
C CYS A 38 11.07 -1.75 15.02
N ILE A 39 10.17 -0.94 14.48
CA ILE A 39 10.16 -0.47 13.09
C ILE A 39 10.40 1.04 13.08
N GLU A 40 11.59 1.44 12.63
CA GLU A 40 11.91 2.85 12.44
C GLU A 40 11.15 3.40 11.23
N PHE A 41 10.41 4.48 11.45
CA PHE A 41 9.84 5.28 10.38
C PHE A 41 10.90 6.28 9.91
N PRO A 42 11.16 6.43 8.59
CA PRO A 42 12.25 7.24 8.04
C PRO A 42 11.94 8.75 8.12
N SER A 43 11.79 9.24 9.36
CA SER A 43 11.49 10.63 9.70
C SER A 43 12.70 11.55 9.61
N ASP A 44 13.90 10.98 9.42
CA ASP A 44 15.14 11.68 9.13
C ASP A 44 15.24 12.08 7.64
N ASP A 45 14.43 11.48 6.76
CA ASP A 45 14.31 11.86 5.36
C ASP A 45 13.36 13.07 5.18
N PRO A 46 13.86 14.24 4.76
CA PRO A 46 13.04 15.45 4.62
C PRO A 46 11.91 15.33 3.59
N ILE A 47 12.05 14.45 2.59
CA ILE A 47 11.00 14.22 1.58
C ILE A 47 9.86 13.41 2.20
N VAL A 48 10.19 12.42 3.04
CA VAL A 48 9.19 11.64 3.79
C VAL A 48 8.41 12.54 4.73
N VAL A 49 9.07 13.45 5.46
CA VAL A 49 8.40 14.41 6.33
C VAL A 49 7.38 15.26 5.56
N LYS A 50 7.81 15.85 4.43
CA LYS A 50 6.90 16.64 3.58
C LYS A 50 5.74 15.82 3.02
N ALA A 51 6.01 14.59 2.58
CA ALA A 51 4.98 13.69 2.06
C ALA A 51 3.99 13.27 3.15
N GLN A 52 4.46 13.05 4.38
CA GLN A 52 3.61 12.72 5.52
C GLN A 52 2.71 13.90 5.90
N GLU A 53 3.27 15.12 5.95
CA GLU A 53 2.49 16.35 6.18
C GLU A 53 1.45 16.56 5.07
N TYR A 54 1.85 16.39 3.81
CA TYR A 54 0.95 16.51 2.65
C TYR A 54 -0.17 15.47 2.68
N ALA A 55 0.13 14.20 2.92
CA ALA A 55 -0.88 13.15 3.05
C ALA A 55 -1.85 13.45 4.20
N LYS A 56 -1.34 13.91 5.35
CA LYS A 56 -2.17 14.25 6.51
C LYS A 56 -3.07 15.48 6.29
N ASP A 57 -2.63 16.43 5.47
CA ASP A 57 -3.43 17.61 5.08
C ASP A 57 -4.55 17.23 4.09
N LYS A 58 -4.25 16.34 3.13
CA LYS A 58 -5.15 16.02 2.01
C LYS A 58 -6.11 14.87 2.24
N LEU A 59 -5.73 13.92 3.09
CA LEU A 59 -6.51 12.70 3.30
C LEU A 59 -7.35 12.78 4.57
N PRO A 60 -8.54 12.15 4.59
CA PRO A 60 -9.27 11.92 5.83
C PRO A 60 -8.41 11.17 6.86
N PRO A 61 -8.64 11.36 8.18
CA PRO A 61 -7.86 10.68 9.21
C PRO A 61 -7.86 9.15 9.10
N GLU A 62 -8.94 8.55 8.61
CA GLU A 62 -9.10 7.12 8.37
C GLU A 62 -8.11 6.63 7.30
N THR A 63 -8.06 7.34 6.16
CA THR A 63 -7.17 7.04 5.02
C THR A 63 -5.71 7.32 5.38
N PHE A 64 -5.41 8.41 6.06
CA PHE A 64 -4.04 8.67 6.53
C PHE A 64 -3.56 7.58 7.50
N ASN A 65 -4.41 7.18 8.45
CA ASN A 65 -4.07 6.09 9.37
C ASN A 65 -3.92 4.76 8.62
N HIS A 66 -4.74 4.48 7.61
CA HIS A 66 -4.57 3.33 6.72
C HIS A 66 -3.20 3.35 6.05
N SER A 67 -2.79 4.46 5.43
CA SER A 67 -1.46 4.61 4.84
C SER A 67 -0.33 4.33 5.83
N MET A 68 -0.45 4.78 7.08
CA MET A 68 0.52 4.46 8.12
C MET A 68 0.52 2.95 8.44
N ARG A 69 -0.65 2.31 8.62
CA ARG A 69 -0.73 0.86 8.84
C ARG A 69 -0.11 0.07 7.68
N VAL A 70 -0.37 0.48 6.44
CA VAL A 70 0.22 -0.12 5.22
C VAL A 70 1.75 -0.08 5.27
N TYR A 71 2.36 1.04 5.68
CA TYR A 71 3.82 1.12 5.85
C TYR A 71 4.36 0.07 6.84
N TYR A 72 3.73 -0.06 8.01
CA TYR A 72 4.18 -0.99 9.04
C TYR A 72 3.94 -2.46 8.65
N TYR A 73 2.79 -2.78 8.04
CA TYR A 73 2.51 -4.12 7.53
C TYR A 73 3.46 -4.50 6.39
N ALA A 74 3.69 -3.59 5.43
CA ALA A 74 4.66 -3.79 4.38
C ALA A 74 6.06 -4.04 4.93
N THR A 75 6.49 -3.26 5.92
CA THR A 75 7.80 -3.41 6.56
C THR A 75 7.92 -4.76 7.29
N ALA A 76 6.87 -5.19 7.98
CA ALA A 76 6.83 -6.51 8.63
C ALA A 76 6.90 -7.65 7.60
N ILE A 77 6.13 -7.54 6.51
CA ILE A 77 6.15 -8.49 5.40
C ILE A 77 7.55 -8.57 4.78
N ILE A 78 8.19 -7.45 4.46
CA ILE A 78 9.55 -7.43 3.90
C ILE A 78 10.53 -8.10 4.86
N ARG A 79 10.55 -7.69 6.13
CA ARG A 79 11.52 -8.22 7.11
C ARG A 79 11.38 -9.72 7.36
N GLN A 80 10.16 -10.23 7.38
CA GLN A 80 9.90 -11.62 7.76
C GLN A 80 9.81 -12.55 6.55
N GLN A 81 9.26 -12.10 5.43
CA GLN A 81 9.04 -12.94 4.25
C GLN A 81 10.13 -12.77 3.19
N PHE A 82 10.79 -11.60 3.15
CA PHE A 82 11.76 -11.25 2.12
C PHE A 82 13.06 -10.66 2.72
N PRO A 83 13.69 -11.33 3.70
CA PRO A 83 14.86 -10.79 4.40
C PRO A 83 16.04 -10.44 3.48
N GLU A 84 16.12 -11.07 2.31
CA GLU A 84 17.10 -10.79 1.25
C GLU A 84 17.00 -9.35 0.70
N HIS A 85 15.83 -8.72 0.77
CA HIS A 85 15.58 -7.36 0.29
C HIS A 85 15.85 -6.28 1.34
N VAL A 86 15.86 -6.63 2.63
CA VAL A 86 15.88 -5.66 3.75
C VAL A 86 17.06 -4.68 3.69
N LYS A 87 18.23 -5.15 3.26
CA LYS A 87 19.46 -4.33 3.26
C LYS A 87 19.53 -3.35 2.09
N SER A 88 18.96 -3.71 0.95
CA SER A 88 19.07 -2.92 -0.27
C SER A 88 17.86 -2.02 -0.49
N PHE A 89 16.69 -2.38 0.05
CA PHE A 89 15.44 -1.68 -0.18
C PHE A 89 15.30 -0.43 0.72
N SER A 90 14.88 0.69 0.12
CA SER A 90 14.74 1.98 0.79
C SER A 90 13.46 2.04 1.66
N PRO A 91 13.58 2.22 3.00
CA PRO A 91 12.43 2.50 3.86
C PRO A 91 11.72 3.80 3.46
N SER A 92 12.46 4.82 3.03
CA SER A 92 11.88 6.08 2.54
C SER A 92 10.97 5.84 1.34
N THR A 93 11.43 5.10 0.33
CA THR A 93 10.62 4.83 -0.88
C THR A 93 9.35 4.08 -0.54
N LEU A 94 9.41 3.13 0.41
CA LEU A 94 8.24 2.44 0.92
C LEU A 94 7.27 3.40 1.63
N ALA A 95 7.80 4.25 2.52
CA ALA A 95 7.00 5.25 3.24
C ALA A 95 6.30 6.21 2.29
N LEU A 96 7.01 6.77 1.30
CA LEU A 96 6.44 7.66 0.29
C LEU A 96 5.31 6.98 -0.49
N THR A 97 5.50 5.71 -0.87
CA THR A 97 4.47 4.94 -1.59
C THR A 97 3.25 4.70 -0.70
N ALA A 98 3.44 4.22 0.52
CA ALA A 98 2.35 3.94 1.45
C ALA A 98 1.54 5.21 1.80
N LEU A 99 2.22 6.34 2.05
CA LEU A 99 1.62 7.63 2.34
C LEU A 99 0.77 8.18 1.19
N LEU A 100 1.16 7.91 -0.07
CA LEU A 100 0.58 8.56 -1.23
C LEU A 100 -0.28 7.64 -2.11
N HIS A 101 -0.33 6.32 -1.86
CA HIS A 101 -1.07 5.40 -2.75
C HIS A 101 -2.55 5.75 -2.92
N ASP A 102 -3.17 6.26 -1.85
CA ASP A 102 -4.56 6.70 -1.85
C ASP A 102 -4.75 8.20 -2.12
N ILE A 103 -3.70 8.94 -2.52
CA ILE A 103 -3.82 10.40 -2.72
C ILE A 103 -4.84 10.77 -3.80
N GLY A 104 -5.10 9.88 -4.75
CA GLY A 104 -6.16 10.03 -5.76
C GLY A 104 -7.57 10.08 -5.17
N THR A 105 -7.76 9.56 -3.94
CA THR A 105 -9.05 9.52 -3.24
C THR A 105 -9.41 10.82 -2.51
N ALA A 106 -8.44 11.74 -2.36
CA ALA A 106 -8.71 13.05 -1.76
C ALA A 106 -9.86 13.75 -2.52
N GLU A 107 -10.74 14.46 -1.81
CA GLU A 107 -11.96 15.01 -2.40
C GLU A 107 -11.68 15.96 -3.59
N GLU A 108 -10.65 16.79 -3.45
CA GLU A 108 -10.16 17.67 -4.52
C GLU A 108 -9.65 16.90 -5.73
N ASN A 109 -9.03 15.72 -5.53
CA ASN A 109 -8.44 14.93 -6.60
C ASN A 109 -9.47 14.06 -7.33
N MET A 110 -10.45 13.49 -6.61
CA MET A 110 -11.53 12.70 -7.22
C MET A 110 -12.35 13.52 -8.23
N SER A 111 -12.58 14.80 -7.94
CA SER A 111 -13.36 15.71 -8.78
C SER A 111 -12.53 16.42 -9.87
N ALA A 112 -11.20 16.49 -9.71
CA ALA A 112 -10.30 17.17 -10.64
C ALA A 112 -10.03 16.40 -11.95
N THR A 113 -10.41 15.12 -12.04
CA THR A 113 -10.07 14.26 -13.18
C THR A 113 -11.19 13.28 -13.53
N ARG A 114 -11.15 12.76 -14.76
CA ARG A 114 -11.97 11.62 -15.21
C ARG A 114 -11.19 10.30 -15.21
N MET A 115 -9.92 10.31 -14.83
CA MET A 115 -9.07 9.12 -14.74
C MET A 115 -9.37 8.35 -13.45
N SER A 116 -9.12 7.04 -13.46
CA SER A 116 -9.12 6.20 -12.26
C SER A 116 -8.22 6.79 -11.18
N PHE A 117 -8.62 6.70 -9.91
CA PHE A 117 -7.90 7.33 -8.82
C PHE A 117 -6.47 6.78 -8.64
N GLU A 118 -6.23 5.51 -8.96
CA GLU A 118 -4.90 4.87 -8.90
C GLU A 118 -3.95 5.54 -9.91
N PHE A 119 -4.46 5.79 -11.11
CA PHE A 119 -3.68 6.41 -12.19
C PHE A 119 -3.37 7.86 -11.88
N TYR A 120 -4.41 8.64 -11.58
CA TYR A 120 -4.25 10.05 -11.25
C TYR A 120 -3.46 10.25 -9.96
N GLY A 121 -3.67 9.38 -8.97
CA GLY A 121 -2.92 9.34 -7.72
C GLY A 121 -1.43 9.11 -7.96
N GLY A 122 -1.07 8.15 -8.81
CA GLY A 122 0.32 7.92 -9.22
C GLY A 122 0.95 9.15 -9.87
N PHE A 123 0.28 9.76 -10.85
CA PHE A 123 0.79 10.99 -11.49
C PHE A 123 0.90 12.16 -10.53
N LYS A 124 -0.07 12.31 -9.62
CA LYS A 124 -0.06 13.35 -8.58
C LYS A 124 1.12 13.14 -7.64
N ALA A 125 1.27 11.94 -7.11
CA ALA A 125 2.37 11.54 -6.23
C ALA A 125 3.73 11.80 -6.86
N ARG A 126 3.91 11.37 -8.12
CA ARG A 126 5.13 11.64 -8.89
C ARG A 126 5.47 13.13 -8.94
N GLY A 127 4.48 13.97 -9.27
CA GLY A 127 4.66 15.42 -9.34
C GLY A 127 5.06 16.04 -8.00
N VAL A 128 4.30 15.75 -6.93
CA VAL A 128 4.62 16.34 -5.60
C VAL A 128 5.95 15.84 -5.06
N LEU A 129 6.34 14.59 -5.31
CA LEU A 129 7.64 14.08 -4.88
C LEU A 129 8.80 14.78 -5.60
N GLN A 130 8.66 15.05 -6.90
CA GLN A 130 9.63 15.86 -7.64
C GLN A 130 9.73 17.28 -7.07
N ASP A 131 8.59 17.90 -6.74
CA ASP A 131 8.56 19.23 -6.10
C ASP A 131 9.21 19.21 -4.69
N PHE A 132 9.11 18.09 -3.97
CA PHE A 132 9.72 17.92 -2.65
C PHE A 132 11.23 17.66 -2.70
N GLY A 133 11.77 17.34 -3.89
CA GLY A 133 13.20 17.11 -4.13
C GLY A 133 13.58 15.64 -4.30
N SER A 134 12.62 14.73 -4.49
CA SER A 134 12.87 13.32 -4.78
C SER A 134 13.60 13.17 -6.13
N THR A 135 14.46 12.15 -6.22
CA THR A 135 15.06 11.80 -7.51
C THR A 135 13.97 11.36 -8.48
N GLN A 136 14.23 11.50 -9.78
CA GLN A 136 13.28 11.03 -10.78
C GLN A 136 12.99 9.53 -10.60
N ASP A 137 14.02 8.72 -10.32
CA ASP A 137 13.86 7.27 -10.20
C ASP A 137 12.96 6.86 -9.01
N GLN A 138 13.15 7.50 -7.85
CA GLN A 138 12.30 7.27 -6.68
C GLN A 138 10.85 7.69 -6.96
N ALA A 139 10.65 8.86 -7.57
CA ALA A 139 9.32 9.33 -7.94
C ALA A 139 8.64 8.42 -8.99
N ASP A 140 9.40 7.90 -9.95
CA ASP A 140 8.93 6.94 -10.95
C ASP A 140 8.56 5.60 -10.30
N ALA A 141 9.35 5.10 -9.35
CA ALA A 141 9.08 3.86 -8.62
C ALA A 141 7.81 3.95 -7.78
N VAL A 142 7.64 5.07 -7.05
CA VAL A 142 6.42 5.36 -6.30
C VAL A 142 5.22 5.43 -7.26
N CYS A 143 5.35 6.14 -8.38
CA CYS A 143 4.29 6.27 -9.37
C CYS A 143 3.84 4.90 -9.92
N GLU A 144 4.79 4.06 -10.33
CA GLU A 144 4.52 2.71 -10.85
C GLU A 144 3.78 1.85 -9.82
N ALA A 145 4.26 1.83 -8.57
CA ALA A 145 3.65 1.07 -7.50
C ALA A 145 2.22 1.55 -7.17
N ILE A 146 1.99 2.86 -7.17
CA ILE A 146 0.65 3.43 -6.93
C ILE A 146 -0.29 3.13 -8.09
N ILE A 147 0.15 3.26 -9.34
CA ILE A 147 -0.71 2.95 -10.50
C ILE A 147 -1.23 1.51 -10.44
N ARG A 148 -0.40 0.59 -9.94
CA ARG A 148 -0.68 -0.86 -9.95
C ARG A 148 -1.14 -1.41 -8.60
N HIS A 149 -1.38 -0.59 -7.57
CA HIS A 149 -1.67 -1.11 -6.23
C HIS A 149 -3.01 -1.86 -6.11
N GLN A 150 -3.91 -1.72 -7.09
CA GLN A 150 -5.17 -2.50 -7.20
C GLN A 150 -5.15 -3.53 -8.35
N ASP A 151 -4.06 -3.63 -9.09
CA ASP A 151 -3.89 -4.50 -10.25
C ASP A 151 -3.46 -5.91 -9.83
N LEU A 152 -4.38 -6.63 -9.17
CA LEU A 152 -4.16 -8.03 -8.77
C LEU A 152 -4.31 -8.94 -9.99
N GLY A 153 -3.22 -9.57 -10.41
CA GLY A 153 -3.18 -10.40 -11.61
C GLY A 153 -2.53 -11.76 -11.40
N THR A 154 -2.58 -12.60 -12.43
CA THR A 154 -1.96 -13.94 -12.48
C THR A 154 -0.72 -14.00 -13.36
N ASP A 155 -0.64 -13.17 -14.40
CA ASP A 155 0.36 -13.29 -15.46
C ASP A 155 1.28 -12.07 -15.53
N GLY A 156 2.59 -12.34 -15.64
CA GLY A 156 3.61 -11.31 -15.76
C GLY A 156 4.25 -10.91 -14.43
N ASN A 157 4.92 -9.77 -14.44
CA ASN A 157 5.70 -9.28 -13.31
C ASN A 157 5.22 -7.90 -12.83
N ILE A 158 5.57 -7.59 -11.60
CA ILE A 158 5.46 -6.28 -10.96
C ILE A 158 6.79 -5.95 -10.27
N THR A 159 6.97 -4.70 -9.86
CA THR A 159 8.08 -4.30 -8.99
C THR A 159 7.91 -4.91 -7.60
N PHE A 160 9.00 -5.24 -6.92
CA PHE A 160 8.96 -5.68 -5.53
C PHE A 160 8.25 -4.66 -4.63
N LEU A 161 8.48 -3.36 -4.86
CA LEU A 161 7.75 -2.29 -4.17
C LEU A 161 6.23 -2.40 -4.39
N GLY A 162 5.78 -2.53 -5.64
CA GLY A 162 4.36 -2.67 -5.98
C GLY A 162 3.74 -3.90 -5.34
N GLN A 163 4.43 -5.03 -5.38
CA GLN A 163 3.94 -6.29 -4.80
C GLN A 163 3.73 -6.20 -3.28
N VAL A 164 4.69 -5.63 -2.56
CA VAL A 164 4.56 -5.49 -1.10
C VAL A 164 3.44 -4.50 -0.76
N ILE A 165 3.28 -3.44 -1.54
CA ILE A 165 2.17 -2.49 -1.37
C ILE A 165 0.81 -3.17 -1.64
N GLN A 166 0.68 -4.00 -2.67
CA GLN A 166 -0.54 -4.81 -2.89
C GLN A 166 -0.83 -5.72 -1.69
N LEU A 167 0.17 -6.45 -1.21
CA LEU A 167 0.00 -7.35 -0.05
C LEU A 167 -0.43 -6.59 1.21
N ALA A 168 0.16 -5.45 1.50
CA ALA A 168 -0.14 -4.67 2.69
C ALA A 168 -1.51 -3.97 2.63
N THR A 169 -1.85 -3.37 1.48
CA THR A 169 -3.15 -2.71 1.27
C THR A 169 -4.29 -3.73 1.33
N ILE A 170 -4.14 -4.87 0.65
CA ILE A 170 -5.18 -5.89 0.63
C ILE A 170 -5.37 -6.58 1.98
N TYR A 171 -4.27 -6.77 2.72
CA TYR A 171 -4.30 -7.24 4.09
C TYR A 171 -5.14 -6.32 4.98
N ASP A 172 -4.99 -4.99 4.88
CA ASP A 172 -5.72 -4.03 5.72
C ASP A 172 -7.18 -3.77 5.27
N ASN A 173 -7.46 -3.90 3.96
CA ASN A 173 -8.75 -3.59 3.36
C ASN A 173 -9.72 -4.76 3.39
N VAL A 174 -9.30 -5.94 2.93
CA VAL A 174 -10.18 -7.11 2.76
C VAL A 174 -9.71 -8.34 3.53
N SER A 175 -8.41 -8.44 3.84
CA SER A 175 -7.79 -9.61 4.49
C SER A 175 -8.08 -10.94 3.79
N ASP A 176 -8.34 -10.88 2.48
CA ASP A 176 -8.59 -11.99 1.57
C ASP A 176 -7.90 -11.69 0.23
N HIS A 177 -7.28 -12.69 -0.39
CA HIS A 177 -6.50 -12.51 -1.61
C HIS A 177 -6.83 -13.63 -2.62
N PRO A 178 -7.15 -13.30 -3.89
CA PRO A 178 -7.60 -14.29 -4.87
C PRO A 178 -6.63 -15.46 -5.10
N TYR A 179 -5.33 -15.20 -4.96
CA TYR A 179 -4.25 -16.16 -5.29
C TYR A 179 -3.33 -16.51 -4.11
N LEU A 180 -3.59 -15.95 -2.91
CA LEU A 180 -2.75 -16.17 -1.73
C LEU A 180 -3.65 -16.61 -0.57
N PRO A 181 -3.69 -17.92 -0.24
CA PRO A 181 -4.58 -18.42 0.80
C PRO A 181 -4.18 -17.90 2.18
N ASP A 182 -5.20 -17.64 3.00
CA ASP A 182 -5.06 -17.24 4.41
C ASP A 182 -4.14 -16.03 4.63
N ILE A 183 -4.18 -15.02 3.74
CA ILE A 183 -3.39 -13.79 3.89
C ILE A 183 -3.57 -13.11 5.27
N LYS A 184 -4.69 -13.33 5.96
CA LYS A 184 -4.91 -12.94 7.37
C LYS A 184 -3.80 -13.37 8.33
N ASP A 185 -3.09 -14.46 8.01
CA ASP A 185 -2.02 -15.04 8.83
C ASP A 185 -0.62 -14.62 8.34
N LEU A 186 -0.52 -13.77 7.30
CA LEU A 186 0.75 -13.24 6.77
C LEU A 186 1.45 -12.28 7.76
N VAL A 187 0.67 -11.64 8.62
CA VAL A 187 1.15 -10.73 9.67
C VAL A 187 0.71 -11.27 11.03
N HIS A 188 1.65 -11.38 11.96
CA HIS A 188 1.35 -11.90 13.30
C HIS A 188 0.32 -11.02 14.04
N THR A 189 -0.62 -11.62 14.76
CA THR A 189 -1.71 -10.90 15.47
C THR A 189 -1.19 -9.79 16.38
N VAL A 190 -0.14 -10.03 17.17
CA VAL A 190 0.49 -8.98 18.01
C VAL A 190 0.98 -7.78 17.19
N THR A 191 1.56 -8.02 15.99
CA THR A 191 1.96 -6.93 15.09
C THR A 191 0.73 -6.18 14.58
N ARG A 192 -0.34 -6.89 14.18
CA ARG A 192 -1.59 -6.27 13.74
C ARG A 192 -2.15 -5.32 14.79
N GLU A 193 -2.30 -5.82 16.02
CA GLU A 193 -2.91 -5.09 17.13
C GLU A 193 -2.07 -3.88 17.53
N ASP A 194 -0.76 -4.05 17.67
CA ASP A 194 0.16 -2.95 18.01
C ASP A 194 0.17 -1.84 16.95
N VAL A 195 0.09 -2.20 15.66
CA VAL A 195 -0.05 -1.24 14.55
C VAL A 195 -1.41 -0.53 14.56
N ILE A 196 -2.50 -1.24 14.85
CA ILE A 196 -3.84 -0.64 14.96
C ILE A 196 -3.92 0.30 16.16
N ASP A 197 -3.33 -0.07 17.29
CA ASP A 197 -3.28 0.78 18.49
C ASP A 197 -2.52 2.08 18.22
N ALA A 198 -1.41 2.01 17.48
CA ALA A 198 -0.65 3.18 17.06
C ALA A 198 -1.39 4.02 16.00
N PHE A 199 -2.12 3.39 15.07
CA PHE A 199 -2.82 4.03 13.96
C PHE A 199 -4.28 3.54 13.85
N PRO A 200 -5.18 4.03 14.72
CA PRO A 200 -6.56 3.53 14.83
C PRO A 200 -7.34 3.57 13.52
N ARG A 201 -8.19 2.56 13.29
CA ARG A 201 -8.92 2.39 12.02
C ARG A 201 -10.02 3.42 11.82
N LYS A 202 -10.75 3.79 12.88
CA LYS A 202 -11.76 4.86 12.88
C LYS A 202 -12.87 4.61 11.83
N GLY A 203 -13.36 3.39 11.72
CA GLY A 203 -14.37 3.01 10.73
C GLY A 203 -13.83 2.90 9.31
N TRP A 204 -12.55 2.52 9.15
CA TRP A 204 -11.85 2.42 7.88
C TRP A 204 -12.64 1.64 6.81
N LEU A 205 -13.25 0.49 7.15
CA LEU A 205 -13.98 -0.31 6.15
C LEU A 205 -15.14 0.48 5.56
N GLY A 206 -15.89 1.19 6.41
CA GLY A 206 -16.99 2.04 5.97
C GLY A 206 -16.52 3.27 5.19
N CYS A 207 -15.37 3.84 5.57
CA CYS A 207 -14.76 4.96 4.87
C CYS A 207 -14.33 4.55 3.45
N PHE A 208 -13.57 3.46 3.34
CA PHE A 208 -13.02 2.99 2.07
C PHE A 208 -14.11 2.45 1.13
N ALA A 209 -15.10 1.73 1.64
CA ALA A 209 -16.25 1.28 0.83
C ALA A 209 -16.99 2.47 0.19
N LYS A 210 -17.20 3.56 0.93
CA LYS A 210 -17.80 4.79 0.39
C LYS A 210 -16.91 5.47 -0.66
N THR A 211 -15.60 5.43 -0.47
CA THR A 211 -14.63 5.94 -1.45
C THR A 211 -14.72 5.15 -2.76
N VAL A 212 -14.76 3.81 -2.69
CA VAL A 212 -14.96 2.94 -3.86
C VAL A 212 -16.28 3.24 -4.57
N GLN A 213 -17.38 3.33 -3.82
CA GLN A 213 -18.70 3.68 -4.37
C GLN A 213 -18.69 5.05 -5.06
N LYS A 214 -18.01 6.03 -4.47
CA LYS A 214 -17.85 7.38 -5.04
C LYS A 214 -17.02 7.35 -6.32
N GLU A 215 -15.90 6.63 -6.35
CA GLU A 215 -15.06 6.47 -7.53
C GLU A 215 -15.85 5.87 -8.69
N VAL A 216 -16.55 4.75 -8.45
CA VAL A 216 -17.37 4.08 -9.47
C VAL A 216 -18.55 4.95 -9.91
N GLY A 217 -19.18 5.66 -8.98
CA GLY A 217 -20.30 6.56 -9.29
C GLY A 217 -19.89 7.77 -10.15
N LEU A 218 -18.71 8.36 -9.89
CA LEU A 218 -18.18 9.50 -10.66
C LEU A 218 -17.53 9.07 -11.97
N LYS A 219 -16.90 7.89 -11.98
CA LYS A 219 -16.09 7.37 -13.07
C LYS A 219 -16.45 5.90 -13.29
N PRO A 220 -17.59 5.59 -13.93
CA PRO A 220 -18.04 4.21 -14.14
C PRO A 220 -17.14 3.39 -15.09
N TRP A 221 -16.13 4.03 -15.68
CA TRP A 221 -15.07 3.40 -16.49
C TRP A 221 -13.74 3.27 -15.72
N SER A 222 -13.71 3.57 -14.43
CA SER A 222 -12.50 3.51 -13.61
C SER A 222 -11.97 2.08 -13.50
N HIS A 223 -10.66 1.98 -13.29
CA HIS A 223 -9.98 0.70 -13.07
C HIS A 223 -10.51 -0.04 -11.83
N THR A 224 -10.98 0.68 -10.81
CA THR A 224 -11.65 0.09 -9.63
C THR A 224 -12.81 -0.85 -10.00
N THR A 225 -13.50 -0.63 -11.12
CA THR A 225 -14.57 -1.54 -11.60
C THR A 225 -14.06 -2.93 -12.02
N HIS A 226 -12.75 -3.08 -12.17
CA HIS A 226 -12.10 -4.37 -12.44
C HIS A 226 -12.15 -5.33 -11.23
N ILE A 227 -12.40 -4.82 -10.02
CA ILE A 227 -12.58 -5.63 -8.81
C ILE A 227 -14.08 -5.79 -8.56
N PRO A 228 -14.68 -6.98 -8.82
CA PRO A 228 -16.11 -7.19 -8.64
C PRO A 228 -16.49 -7.12 -7.15
N ASP A 229 -17.62 -6.46 -6.88
CA ASP A 229 -18.24 -6.33 -5.56
C ASP A 229 -17.25 -5.83 -4.49
N PHE A 230 -16.38 -4.89 -4.86
CA PHE A 230 -15.24 -4.52 -4.01
C PHE A 230 -15.65 -3.89 -2.68
N ASP A 231 -16.66 -3.02 -2.69
CA ASP A 231 -17.21 -2.43 -1.47
C ASP A 231 -17.80 -3.48 -0.52
N ASP A 232 -18.52 -4.47 -1.05
CA ASP A 232 -19.02 -5.60 -0.26
C ASP A 232 -17.88 -6.43 0.33
N LYS A 233 -16.80 -6.67 -0.43
CA LYS A 233 -15.60 -7.36 0.08
C LYS A 233 -14.92 -6.59 1.22
N ILE A 234 -14.83 -5.27 1.10
CA ILE A 234 -14.27 -4.40 2.16
C ILE A 234 -15.15 -4.49 3.41
N LEU A 235 -16.46 -4.29 3.28
CA LEU A 235 -17.39 -4.36 4.41
C LEU A 235 -17.49 -5.77 5.03
N GLY A 236 -17.16 -6.80 4.25
CA GLY A 236 -17.10 -8.19 4.65
C GLY A 236 -15.83 -8.62 5.40
N ASN A 237 -14.85 -7.73 5.58
CA ASN A 237 -13.58 -8.06 6.24
C ASN A 237 -13.78 -8.41 7.74
N ALA A 238 -13.97 -9.69 8.02
CA ALA A 238 -14.20 -10.20 9.36
C ALA A 238 -12.97 -10.10 10.28
N LEU A 239 -11.75 -10.11 9.72
CA LEU A 239 -10.52 -10.00 10.50
C LEU A 239 -10.41 -8.62 11.15
N MET A 240 -10.73 -7.58 10.38
CA MET A 240 -10.54 -6.20 10.80
C MET A 240 -11.77 -5.57 11.48
N LYS A 241 -12.96 -6.13 11.27
CA LYS A 241 -14.23 -5.65 11.85
C LYS A 241 -14.22 -5.40 13.37
N PRO A 242 -13.54 -6.19 14.23
CA PRO A 242 -13.47 -5.92 15.67
C PRO A 242 -12.72 -4.64 16.04
N TYR A 243 -11.97 -4.05 15.11
CA TYR A 243 -11.05 -2.93 15.34
C TYR A 243 -11.52 -1.61 14.70
N GLU A 244 -12.75 -1.57 14.17
CA GLU A 244 -13.34 -0.39 13.50
C GLU A 244 -13.59 0.79 14.44
#